data_AF-A0AAJ7DYQ8-F1
#
_entry.id   AF-A0AAJ7DYQ8-F1
#
_cell.length_a   1.000
_cell.length_b   1.000
_cell.length_c   1.000
_cell.angle_alpha   90.00
_cell.angle_beta   90.00
_cell.angle_gamma   90.00
#
_symmetry.space_group_name_H-M   'P 1'
#
loop_
_entity.id
_entity.type
_entity.pdbx_description
1 polymer ?
#
loop_
_entity_poly.entity_id
_entity_poly.type
_entity_poly.pdbx_seq_one_letter_code
_entity_poly.pdbx_strand_id
1 'polypeptide(L)'
;MLEKTDLIIEKDEQIKGLTERLQQMTNKLYESKNAYVTLKQDFNKAQKLLCSEVGENVSVTTLSSQYGGWRGRAEQIHQLQQKISELQLKISSSDASRRKSLEGRSSSSIRNTDRDRKQQIENLSKELKDAESTLESTKKKFEAAKARIAVLENDFNMSKKTIALLNEKTTHDNQLIKALHDQLKIIERKFEDREFDIKKQNQKLQREIVLLKSELEASQIHLKNFKRQLDDKEKEIEIVKKESNLDRKAVVESQQTNDLRETSMQSPRNCARDANEYIAIGIAAEAERERLLELVTVLNRRLDKERNDFEQLSESFRKERNRGVKLETKLRKMELERVVLSKVNTGSYRLKAPKLNGVPNNISDDSEEFRLKFELLQEECLTLKTRLTTIKKDKCADLVMFKKMLDQTRKIFKDAHR
;
A
#
# COMPACT_ATOMS: atom_id res chain seq x y z
N MET A 1 175.67 49.22 0.57
CA MET A 1 174.25 49.64 0.54
C MET A 1 173.42 48.81 -0.45
N LEU A 2 174.00 48.19 -1.49
CA LEU A 2 173.26 47.42 -2.51
C LEU A 2 172.95 45.95 -2.17
N GLU A 3 173.78 45.23 -1.39
CA GLU A 3 173.49 43.81 -1.04
C GLU A 3 172.31 43.63 -0.05
N LYS A 4 171.98 44.66 0.75
CA LYS A 4 170.86 44.57 1.70
C LYS A 4 169.50 44.64 1.02
N THR A 5 169.39 45.31 -0.12
CA THR A 5 168.13 45.47 -0.86
C THR A 5 167.75 44.20 -1.63
N ASP A 6 168.72 43.51 -2.22
CA ASP A 6 168.46 42.25 -2.95
C ASP A 6 168.03 41.12 -2.01
N LEU A 7 168.62 41.05 -0.82
CA LEU A 7 168.24 40.08 0.21
C LEU A 7 166.81 40.31 0.73
N ILE A 8 166.34 41.56 0.75
CA ILE A 8 164.98 41.91 1.17
C ILE A 8 163.97 41.52 0.09
N ILE A 9 164.29 41.74 -1.19
CA ILE A 9 163.43 41.37 -2.32
C ILE A 9 163.29 39.84 -2.41
N GLU A 10 164.38 39.08 -2.25
CA GLU A 10 164.34 37.62 -2.26
C GLU A 10 163.54 37.06 -1.06
N LYS A 11 163.66 37.68 0.11
CA LYS A 11 162.85 37.36 1.29
C LYS A 11 161.37 37.66 1.05
N ASP A 12 161.04 38.78 0.43
CA ASP A 12 159.65 39.16 0.11
C ASP A 12 159.03 38.23 -0.93
N GLU A 13 159.78 37.81 -1.95
CA GLU A 13 159.32 36.78 -2.91
C GLU A 13 159.12 35.42 -2.26
N GLN A 14 160.00 35.00 -1.34
CA GLN A 14 159.81 33.78 -0.55
C GLN A 14 158.58 33.88 0.36
N ILE A 15 158.37 35.02 1.02
CA ILE A 15 157.19 35.26 1.86
C ILE A 15 155.92 35.20 1.00
N LYS A 16 155.94 35.81 -0.19
CA LYS A 16 154.83 35.79 -1.15
C LYS A 16 154.53 34.37 -1.66
N GLY A 17 155.55 33.60 -2.02
CA GLY A 17 155.40 32.21 -2.43
C GLY A 17 154.86 31.31 -1.31
N LEU A 18 155.33 31.52 -0.08
CA LEU A 18 154.82 30.79 1.10
C LEU A 18 153.38 31.20 1.46
N THR A 19 153.02 32.47 1.33
CA THR A 19 151.64 32.93 1.56
C THR A 19 150.68 32.42 0.50
N GLU A 20 151.06 32.38 -0.78
CA GLU A 20 150.26 31.73 -1.83
C GLU A 20 150.09 30.23 -1.57
N ARG A 21 151.15 29.53 -1.16
CA ARG A 21 151.08 28.10 -0.83
C ARG A 21 150.19 27.83 0.38
N LEU A 22 150.25 28.71 1.39
CA LEU A 22 149.39 28.65 2.57
C LEU A 22 147.93 28.93 2.18
N GLN A 23 147.67 29.91 1.32
CA GLN A 23 146.34 30.19 0.79
C GLN A 23 145.79 29.02 -0.03
N GLN A 24 146.63 28.39 -0.87
CA GLN A 24 146.24 27.22 -1.65
C GLN A 24 145.92 26.00 -0.76
N MET A 25 146.71 25.74 0.28
CA MET A 25 146.42 24.68 1.27
C MET A 25 145.11 25.00 2.01
N THR A 26 144.95 26.25 2.44
CA THR A 26 143.76 26.70 3.17
C THR A 26 142.49 26.50 2.32
N ASN A 27 142.54 26.83 1.02
CA ASN A 27 141.43 26.60 0.10
C ASN A 27 141.12 25.09 -0.04
N LYS A 28 142.13 24.23 -0.23
CA LYS A 28 141.94 22.77 -0.31
C LYS A 28 141.38 22.18 0.99
N LEU A 29 141.78 22.72 2.14
CA LEU A 29 141.23 22.32 3.43
C LEU A 29 139.74 22.68 3.54
N TYR A 30 139.35 23.88 3.10
CA TYR A 30 137.95 24.28 3.07
C TYR A 30 137.12 23.46 2.09
N GLU A 31 137.65 23.14 0.91
CA GLU A 31 137.00 22.25 -0.06
C GLU A 31 136.80 20.84 0.52
N SER A 32 137.83 20.26 1.14
CA SER A 32 137.74 18.95 1.78
C SER A 32 136.75 18.94 2.94
N LYS A 33 136.76 20.00 3.77
CA LYS A 33 135.80 20.15 4.87
C LYS A 33 134.37 20.28 4.37
N ASN A 34 134.15 21.06 3.31
CA ASN A 34 132.83 21.20 2.69
C ASN A 34 132.36 19.88 2.08
N ALA A 35 133.23 19.15 1.38
CA ALA A 35 132.92 17.83 0.84
C ALA A 35 132.55 16.82 1.95
N TYR A 36 133.27 16.84 3.08
CA TYR A 36 132.95 16.01 4.23
C TYR A 36 131.57 16.36 4.84
N VAL A 37 131.24 17.64 4.96
CA VAL A 37 129.92 18.07 5.46
C VAL A 37 128.81 17.60 4.53
N THR A 38 128.97 17.73 3.21
CA THR A 38 128.00 17.24 2.23
C THR A 38 127.84 15.72 2.32
N LEU A 39 128.94 14.96 2.36
CA LEU A 39 128.90 13.51 2.46
C LEU A 39 128.24 13.03 3.76
N LYS A 40 128.48 13.74 4.87
CA LYS A 40 127.84 13.45 6.16
C LYS A 40 126.34 13.73 6.12
N GLN A 41 125.90 14.80 5.46
CA GLN A 41 124.48 15.08 5.26
C GLN A 41 123.81 14.00 4.41
N ASP A 42 124.45 13.58 3.32
CA ASP A 42 123.89 12.56 2.43
C ASP A 42 123.88 11.18 3.09
N PHE A 43 124.88 10.85 3.90
CA PHE A 43 124.87 9.64 4.75
C PHE A 43 123.68 9.64 5.71
N ASN A 44 123.43 10.75 6.40
CA ASN A 44 122.29 10.86 7.31
C ASN A 44 120.94 10.77 6.58
N LYS A 45 120.82 11.32 5.36
CA LYS A 45 119.62 11.18 4.53
C LYS A 45 119.40 9.73 4.12
N ALA A 46 120.45 9.05 3.65
CA ALA A 46 120.39 7.65 3.27
C ALA A 46 119.99 6.75 4.45
N GLN A 47 120.55 7.01 5.64
CA GLN A 47 120.17 6.30 6.87
C GLN A 47 118.69 6.48 7.21
N LYS A 48 118.14 7.70 7.09
CA LYS A 48 116.70 7.96 7.33
C LYS A 48 115.80 7.23 6.34
N LEU A 49 116.14 7.22 5.05
CA LEU A 49 115.38 6.50 4.02
C LEU A 49 115.39 4.99 4.28
N LEU A 50 116.54 4.45 4.66
CA LEU A 50 116.65 3.04 5.02
C LEU A 50 115.78 2.70 6.24
N CYS A 51 115.78 3.55 7.28
CA CYS A 51 114.90 3.37 8.44
C CYS A 51 113.40 3.40 8.07
N SER A 52 112.99 4.18 7.07
CA SER A 52 111.58 4.18 6.62
C SER A 52 111.17 2.89 5.90
N GLU A 53 112.10 2.24 5.20
CA GLU A 53 111.87 0.97 4.48
C GLU A 53 111.95 -0.26 5.40
N VAL A 54 112.88 -0.22 6.34
CA VAL A 54 113.22 -1.32 7.25
C VAL A 54 112.41 -1.24 8.56
N GLY A 55 111.91 -0.05 8.91
CA GLY A 55 111.22 0.22 10.17
C GLY A 55 112.16 0.79 11.23
N GLU A 56 111.60 1.57 12.15
CA GLU A 56 112.34 2.43 13.09
C GLU A 56 113.12 1.64 14.17
N ASN A 57 112.88 0.34 14.30
CA ASN A 57 113.43 -0.53 15.36
C ASN A 57 114.59 -1.43 14.90
N VAL A 58 115.13 -1.22 13.70
CA VAL A 58 116.13 -2.13 13.12
C VAL A 58 117.50 -1.46 13.05
N SER A 59 118.41 -1.85 13.94
CA SER A 59 119.80 -1.41 13.90
C SER A 59 120.64 -2.26 12.95
N VAL A 60 121.68 -1.67 12.35
CA VAL A 60 122.64 -2.37 11.46
C VAL A 60 123.30 -3.55 12.18
N THR A 61 123.51 -3.46 13.50
CA THR A 61 124.00 -4.57 14.35
C THR A 61 123.02 -5.73 14.48
N THR A 62 121.71 -5.46 14.44
CA THR A 62 120.66 -6.48 14.52
C THR A 62 120.53 -7.26 13.20
N LEU A 63 120.62 -6.56 12.06
CA LEU A 63 120.66 -7.17 10.72
C LEU A 63 121.90 -8.04 10.49
N SER A 64 123.05 -7.65 11.07
CA SER A 64 124.27 -8.45 10.98
C SER A 64 124.24 -9.72 11.83
N SER A 65 123.40 -9.79 12.86
CA SER A 65 123.31 -10.95 13.77
C SER A 65 122.29 -12.00 13.30
N GLN A 66 121.37 -11.64 12.39
CA GLN A 66 120.35 -12.53 11.86
C GLN A 66 120.53 -12.70 10.35
N TYR A 67 121.31 -13.71 9.95
CA TYR A 67 121.45 -14.07 8.55
C TYR A 67 120.14 -14.67 8.00
N GLY A 68 119.48 -13.96 7.08
CA GLY A 68 118.48 -14.50 6.15
C GLY A 68 117.01 -14.52 6.57
N GLY A 69 116.66 -14.06 7.77
CA GLY A 69 115.27 -14.10 8.27
C GLY A 69 114.46 -12.81 8.13
N TRP A 70 115.11 -11.69 7.81
CA TRP A 70 114.48 -10.38 7.86
C TRP A 70 113.80 -10.03 6.52
N ARG A 71 112.46 -9.91 6.52
CA ARG A 71 111.67 -9.40 5.39
C ARG A 71 111.28 -7.95 5.66
N GLY A 72 111.47 -7.10 4.64
CA GLY A 72 111.18 -5.66 4.73
C GLY A 72 109.69 -5.37 4.91
N ARG A 73 109.40 -4.17 5.41
CA ARG A 73 108.02 -3.70 5.68
C ARG A 73 107.16 -3.71 4.42
N ALA A 74 107.71 -3.32 3.27
CA ALA A 74 107.00 -3.31 2.00
C ALA A 74 106.50 -4.71 1.60
N GLU A 75 107.33 -5.74 1.80
CA GLU A 75 106.98 -7.12 1.47
C GLU A 75 105.90 -7.68 2.42
N GLN A 76 105.99 -7.34 3.71
CA GLN A 76 104.96 -7.69 4.70
C GLN A 76 103.61 -7.03 4.37
N ILE A 77 103.60 -5.76 3.97
CA ILE A 77 102.39 -5.04 3.55
C ILE A 77 101.77 -5.71 2.32
N HIS A 78 102.57 -6.05 1.32
CA HIS A 78 102.08 -6.69 0.09
C HIS A 78 101.39 -8.03 0.37
N GLN A 79 101.97 -8.87 1.23
CA GLN A 79 101.36 -10.15 1.61
C GLN A 79 100.04 -9.98 2.37
N LEU A 80 99.94 -8.97 3.24
CA LEU A 80 98.70 -8.66 3.95
C LEU A 80 97.62 -8.16 3.00
N GLN A 81 97.97 -7.29 2.04
CA GLN A 81 97.05 -6.83 1.01
C GLN A 81 96.50 -7.99 0.16
N GLN A 82 97.37 -8.92 -0.26
CA GLN A 82 96.95 -10.12 -1.00
C GLN A 82 95.95 -10.97 -0.22
N LYS A 83 96.21 -11.24 1.07
CA LYS A 83 95.28 -11.97 1.94
C LYS A 83 93.93 -11.26 2.10
N ILE A 84 93.93 -9.93 2.23
CA ILE A 84 92.69 -9.15 2.31
C ILE A 84 91.86 -9.29 1.03
N SER A 85 92.49 -9.20 -0.15
CA SER A 85 91.80 -9.38 -1.43
C SER A 85 91.20 -10.79 -1.58
N GLU A 86 91.92 -11.82 -1.16
CA GLU A 86 91.42 -13.21 -1.20
C GLU A 86 90.21 -13.42 -0.28
N LEU A 87 90.26 -12.86 0.94
CA LEU A 87 89.14 -12.96 1.89
C LEU A 87 87.91 -12.17 1.40
N GLN A 88 88.11 -11.01 0.80
CA GLN A 88 87.03 -10.23 0.18
C GLN A 88 86.35 -11.01 -0.95
N LEU A 89 87.11 -11.69 -1.80
CA LEU A 89 86.57 -12.55 -2.87
C LEU A 89 85.75 -13.73 -2.32
N LYS A 90 86.21 -14.36 -1.23
CA LYS A 90 85.48 -15.46 -0.58
C LYS A 90 84.17 -15.00 0.06
N ILE A 91 84.13 -13.79 0.63
CA ILE A 91 82.89 -13.23 1.19
C ILE A 91 81.91 -12.90 0.06
N SER A 92 82.33 -12.19 -0.98
CA SER A 92 81.46 -11.84 -2.12
C SER A 92 80.85 -13.05 -2.82
N SER A 93 81.62 -14.14 -2.99
CA SER A 93 81.11 -15.37 -3.62
C SER A 93 80.10 -16.13 -2.74
N SER A 94 80.35 -16.22 -1.43
CA SER A 94 79.42 -16.84 -0.48
C SER A 94 78.12 -16.03 -0.33
N ASP A 95 78.20 -14.70 -0.32
CA ASP A 95 77.05 -13.81 -0.16
C ASP A 95 76.17 -13.77 -1.42
N ALA A 96 76.77 -13.77 -2.61
CA ALA A 96 76.06 -13.79 -3.89
C ALA A 96 75.23 -15.07 -4.09
N SER A 97 75.77 -16.23 -3.70
CA SER A 97 75.09 -17.52 -3.86
C SER A 97 73.94 -17.70 -2.84
N ARG A 98 74.15 -17.22 -1.61
CA ARG A 98 73.14 -17.31 -0.53
C ARG A 98 71.98 -16.34 -0.74
N ARG A 99 72.23 -15.11 -1.20
CA ARG A 99 71.18 -14.13 -1.53
C ARG A 99 70.31 -14.59 -2.71
N LYS A 100 70.91 -15.05 -3.81
CA LYS A 100 70.15 -15.42 -5.03
C LYS A 100 69.16 -16.59 -4.82
N SER A 101 69.48 -17.55 -3.95
CA SER A 101 68.62 -18.69 -3.63
C SER A 101 67.50 -18.35 -2.63
N LEU A 102 67.82 -17.62 -1.56
CA LEU A 102 66.83 -17.22 -0.53
C LEU A 102 65.87 -16.16 -1.03
N GLU A 103 66.34 -15.22 -1.84
CA GLU A 103 65.56 -14.09 -2.35
C GLU A 103 64.59 -14.52 -3.46
N GLY A 104 64.99 -15.47 -4.31
CA GLY A 104 64.10 -16.08 -5.31
C GLY A 104 62.97 -16.92 -4.69
N ARG A 105 63.27 -17.68 -3.62
CA ARG A 105 62.30 -18.55 -2.93
C ARG A 105 61.35 -17.76 -2.02
N SER A 106 61.86 -16.73 -1.35
CA SER A 106 61.04 -15.82 -0.53
C SER A 106 60.14 -14.96 -1.40
N SER A 107 60.64 -14.44 -2.53
CA SER A 107 59.86 -13.67 -3.51
C SER A 107 58.70 -14.45 -4.11
N SER A 108 58.92 -15.70 -4.51
CA SER A 108 57.85 -16.55 -5.07
C SER A 108 56.82 -16.95 -4.02
N SER A 109 57.25 -17.28 -2.80
CA SER A 109 56.35 -17.57 -1.68
C SER A 109 55.47 -16.37 -1.33
N ILE A 110 56.03 -15.15 -1.29
CA ILE A 110 55.28 -13.91 -1.03
C ILE A 110 54.24 -13.67 -2.12
N ARG A 111 54.63 -13.75 -3.40
CA ARG A 111 53.69 -13.57 -4.53
C ARG A 111 52.54 -14.57 -4.52
N ASN A 112 52.80 -15.83 -4.17
CA ASN A 112 51.76 -16.85 -4.04
C ASN A 112 50.81 -16.51 -2.89
N THR A 113 51.32 -16.16 -1.71
CA THR A 113 50.48 -15.76 -0.58
C THR A 113 49.67 -14.49 -0.85
N ASP A 114 50.20 -13.55 -1.64
CA ASP A 114 49.47 -12.34 -2.04
C ASP A 114 48.38 -12.64 -3.08
N ARG A 115 48.61 -13.58 -3.99
CA ARG A 115 47.58 -14.09 -4.92
C ARG A 115 46.48 -14.81 -4.16
N ASP A 116 46.82 -15.69 -3.21
CA ASP A 116 45.86 -16.42 -2.40
C ASP A 116 45.01 -15.48 -1.55
N ARG A 117 45.64 -14.47 -0.92
CA ARG A 117 44.91 -13.41 -0.19
C ARG A 117 43.98 -12.62 -1.10
N LYS A 118 44.43 -12.21 -2.29
CA LYS A 118 43.58 -11.53 -3.27
C LYS A 118 42.41 -12.39 -3.69
N GLN A 119 42.63 -13.68 -3.97
CA GLN A 119 41.58 -14.61 -4.34
C GLN A 119 40.57 -14.80 -3.21
N GLN A 120 41.04 -14.93 -1.96
CA GLN A 120 40.17 -15.01 -0.79
C GLN A 120 39.32 -13.74 -0.62
N ILE A 121 39.92 -12.56 -0.76
CA ILE A 121 39.19 -11.29 -0.70
C ILE A 121 38.15 -11.21 -1.81
N GLU A 122 38.48 -11.63 -3.03
CA GLU A 122 37.53 -11.63 -4.15
C GLU A 122 36.38 -12.63 -3.93
N ASN A 123 36.68 -13.83 -3.43
CA ASN A 123 35.67 -14.84 -3.11
C ASN A 123 34.74 -14.35 -1.99
N LEU A 124 35.29 -13.84 -0.89
CA LEU A 124 34.50 -13.27 0.21
C LEU A 124 33.69 -12.05 -0.25
N SER A 125 34.22 -11.22 -1.16
CA SER A 125 33.48 -10.09 -1.73
C SER A 125 32.31 -10.55 -2.61
N LYS A 126 32.47 -11.65 -3.37
CA LYS A 126 31.39 -12.27 -4.15
C LYS A 126 30.32 -12.86 -3.22
N GLU A 127 30.73 -13.64 -2.23
CA GLU A 127 29.81 -14.23 -1.25
C GLU A 127 29.03 -13.16 -0.47
N LEU A 128 29.68 -12.08 -0.06
CA LEU A 128 29.03 -10.94 0.59
C LEU A 128 27.98 -10.31 -0.32
N LYS A 129 28.30 -10.08 -1.60
CA LYS A 129 27.37 -9.50 -2.57
C LYS A 129 26.18 -10.42 -2.85
N ASP A 130 26.40 -11.72 -2.94
CA ASP A 130 25.34 -12.71 -3.14
C ASP A 130 24.43 -12.81 -1.90
N ALA A 131 25.02 -12.77 -0.70
CA ALA A 131 24.28 -12.71 0.56
C ALA A 131 23.44 -11.42 0.68
N GLU A 132 23.97 -10.27 0.30
CA GLU A 132 23.23 -9.00 0.26
C GLU A 132 22.05 -9.05 -0.73
N SER A 133 22.26 -9.61 -1.93
CA SER A 133 21.21 -9.78 -2.94
C SER A 133 20.07 -10.68 -2.47
N THR A 134 20.41 -11.81 -1.82
CA THR A 134 19.40 -12.75 -1.27
C THR A 134 18.67 -12.16 -0.06
N LEU A 135 19.35 -11.41 0.81
CA LEU A 135 18.74 -10.65 1.90
C LEU A 135 17.72 -9.63 1.35
N GLU A 136 18.10 -8.87 0.31
CA GLU A 136 17.20 -7.89 -0.29
C GLU A 136 15.98 -8.54 -0.95
N SER A 137 16.17 -9.66 -1.64
CA SER A 137 15.07 -10.45 -2.22
C SER A 137 14.09 -10.97 -1.16
N THR A 138 14.60 -11.46 -0.03
CA THR A 138 13.77 -11.98 1.06
C THR A 138 13.04 -10.86 1.81
N LYS A 139 13.67 -9.70 2.01
CA LYS A 139 13.00 -8.50 2.53
C LYS A 139 11.81 -8.08 1.67
N LYS A 140 11.99 -8.03 0.34
CA LYS A 140 10.88 -7.73 -0.58
C LYS A 140 9.74 -8.75 -0.49
N LYS A 141 10.05 -10.04 -0.38
CA LYS A 141 9.04 -11.09 -0.18
C LYS A 141 8.31 -10.94 1.17
N PHE A 142 9.03 -10.57 2.23
CA PHE A 142 8.45 -10.34 3.55
C PHE A 142 7.51 -9.13 3.56
N GLU A 143 7.91 -8.00 2.98
CA GLU A 143 7.04 -6.82 2.87
C GLU A 143 5.81 -7.10 2.00
N ALA A 144 5.96 -7.85 0.89
CA ALA A 144 4.83 -8.29 0.08
C ALA A 144 3.86 -9.21 0.86
N ALA A 145 4.38 -10.14 1.67
CA ALA A 145 3.58 -10.99 2.53
C ALA A 145 2.84 -10.17 3.60
N LYS A 146 3.51 -9.20 4.21
CA LYS A 146 2.93 -8.29 5.21
C LYS A 146 1.81 -7.43 4.61
N ALA A 147 2.00 -6.90 3.41
CA ALA A 147 0.95 -6.18 2.67
C ALA A 147 -0.26 -7.08 2.37
N ARG A 148 -0.01 -8.33 1.95
CA ARG A 148 -1.08 -9.31 1.72
C ARG A 148 -1.86 -9.63 2.99
N ILE A 149 -1.17 -9.80 4.13
CA ILE A 149 -1.82 -10.04 5.42
C ILE A 149 -2.72 -8.86 5.79
N ALA A 150 -2.25 -7.62 5.66
CA ALA A 150 -3.03 -6.43 5.98
C ALA A 150 -4.32 -6.31 5.13
N VAL A 151 -4.25 -6.65 3.84
CA VAL A 151 -5.44 -6.68 2.96
C VAL A 151 -6.41 -7.77 3.39
N LEU A 152 -5.92 -9.00 3.62
CA LEU A 152 -6.75 -10.12 4.06
C LEU A 152 -7.42 -9.85 5.42
N GLU A 153 -6.72 -9.21 6.35
CA GLU A 153 -7.27 -8.80 7.64
C GLU A 153 -8.39 -7.76 7.48
N ASN A 154 -8.23 -6.80 6.57
CA ASN A 154 -9.28 -5.84 6.26
C ASN A 154 -10.52 -6.52 5.65
N ASP A 155 -10.33 -7.44 4.69
CA ASP A 155 -11.41 -8.20 4.05
C ASP A 155 -12.15 -9.11 5.04
N PHE A 156 -11.40 -9.75 5.95
CA PHE A 156 -11.95 -10.54 7.04
C PHE A 156 -12.83 -9.67 7.96
N ASN A 157 -12.33 -8.50 8.35
CA ASN A 157 -13.08 -7.58 9.19
C ASN A 157 -14.32 -7.03 8.48
N MET A 158 -14.25 -6.77 7.18
CA MET A 158 -15.41 -6.35 6.39
C MET A 158 -16.46 -7.45 6.31
N SER A 159 -16.04 -8.69 6.03
CA SER A 159 -16.91 -9.86 6.00
C SER A 159 -17.59 -10.10 7.34
N LYS A 160 -16.86 -9.96 8.45
CA LYS A 160 -17.39 -10.05 9.81
C LYS A 160 -18.48 -9.01 10.07
N LYS A 161 -18.30 -7.76 9.62
CA LYS A 161 -19.32 -6.71 9.71
C LYS A 161 -20.57 -7.05 8.88
N THR A 162 -20.38 -7.54 7.65
CA THR A 162 -21.49 -7.96 6.79
C THR A 162 -22.29 -9.09 7.42
N ILE A 163 -21.63 -10.09 8.00
CA ILE A 163 -22.28 -11.18 8.73
C ILE A 163 -23.08 -10.65 9.93
N ALA A 164 -22.51 -9.72 10.70
CA ALA A 164 -23.22 -9.11 11.83
C ALA A 164 -24.52 -8.41 11.39
N LEU A 165 -24.47 -7.61 10.31
CA LEU A 165 -25.66 -6.95 9.76
C LEU A 165 -26.71 -7.95 9.25
N LEU A 166 -26.29 -9.05 8.61
CA LEU A 166 -27.21 -10.10 8.17
C LEU A 166 -27.85 -10.83 9.34
N ASN A 167 -27.10 -11.07 10.42
CA ASN A 167 -27.65 -11.64 11.64
C ASN A 167 -28.69 -10.71 12.27
N GLU A 168 -28.40 -9.41 12.37
CA GLU A 168 -29.39 -8.42 12.82
C GLU A 168 -30.65 -8.49 11.95
N LYS A 169 -30.52 -8.46 10.61
CA LYS A 169 -31.68 -8.59 9.72
C LYS A 169 -32.47 -9.88 9.98
N THR A 170 -31.78 -11.00 10.14
CA THR A 170 -32.40 -12.30 10.45
C THR A 170 -33.17 -12.25 11.77
N THR A 171 -32.64 -11.56 12.79
CA THR A 171 -33.37 -11.38 14.06
C THR A 171 -34.63 -10.54 13.89
N HIS A 172 -34.60 -9.47 13.08
CA HIS A 172 -35.77 -8.66 12.79
C HIS A 172 -36.82 -9.46 11.99
N ASP A 173 -36.38 -10.23 10.99
CA ASP A 173 -37.27 -11.08 10.19
C ASP A 173 -37.93 -12.15 11.07
N ASN A 174 -37.19 -12.76 12.01
CA ASN A 174 -37.74 -13.71 12.98
C ASN A 174 -38.76 -13.06 13.93
N GLN A 175 -38.52 -11.84 14.40
CA GLN A 175 -39.47 -11.08 15.22
C GLN A 175 -40.76 -10.78 14.45
N LEU A 176 -40.64 -10.39 13.17
CA LEU A 176 -41.78 -10.15 12.29
C LEU A 176 -42.58 -11.43 12.06
N ILE A 177 -41.92 -12.54 11.76
CA ILE A 177 -42.57 -13.85 11.58
C ILE A 177 -43.34 -14.23 12.85
N LYS A 178 -42.74 -14.06 14.03
CA LYS A 178 -43.38 -14.34 15.31
C LYS A 178 -44.63 -13.47 15.51
N ALA A 179 -44.54 -12.17 15.27
CA ALA A 179 -45.68 -11.25 15.40
C ALA A 179 -46.83 -11.63 14.44
N LEU A 180 -46.53 -12.01 13.20
CA LEU A 180 -47.52 -12.47 12.24
C LEU A 180 -48.15 -13.81 12.66
N HIS A 181 -47.35 -14.75 13.18
CA HIS A 181 -47.85 -16.00 13.74
C HIS A 181 -48.81 -15.76 14.91
N ASP A 182 -48.46 -14.87 15.83
CA ASP A 182 -49.30 -14.51 16.96
C ASP A 182 -50.63 -13.90 16.50
N GLN A 183 -50.61 -13.05 15.46
CA GLN A 183 -51.82 -12.50 14.85
C GLN A 183 -52.70 -13.57 14.20
N LEU A 184 -52.11 -14.49 13.42
CA LEU A 184 -52.84 -15.62 12.83
C LEU A 184 -53.51 -16.46 13.92
N LYS A 185 -52.78 -16.79 14.98
CA LYS A 185 -53.30 -17.56 16.12
C LYS A 185 -54.44 -16.86 16.87
N ILE A 186 -54.47 -15.52 16.87
CA ILE A 186 -55.59 -14.75 17.43
C ILE A 186 -56.81 -14.84 16.50
N ILE A 187 -56.61 -14.76 15.19
CA ILE A 187 -57.69 -14.85 14.20
C ILE A 187 -58.29 -16.25 14.19
N GLU A 188 -57.46 -17.29 14.22
CA GLU A 188 -57.89 -18.70 14.32
C GLU A 188 -58.78 -18.92 15.54
N ARG A 189 -58.35 -18.50 16.75
CA ARG A 189 -59.19 -18.58 17.95
C ARG A 189 -60.51 -17.83 17.81
N LYS A 190 -60.51 -16.62 17.26
CA LYS A 190 -61.75 -15.85 17.02
C LYS A 190 -62.67 -16.55 16.02
N PHE A 191 -62.11 -17.30 15.06
CA PHE A 191 -62.89 -18.09 14.12
C PHE A 191 -63.49 -19.32 14.81
N GLU A 192 -62.70 -20.05 15.60
CA GLU A 192 -63.17 -21.17 16.43
C GLU A 192 -64.30 -20.75 17.39
N ASP A 193 -64.14 -19.61 18.07
CA ASP A 193 -65.17 -19.05 18.96
C ASP A 193 -66.48 -18.77 18.20
N ARG A 194 -66.39 -18.19 16.99
CA ARG A 194 -67.56 -17.92 16.14
C ARG A 194 -68.21 -19.20 15.63
N GLU A 195 -67.42 -20.19 15.21
CA GLU A 195 -67.95 -21.49 14.81
C GLU A 195 -68.70 -22.17 15.96
N PHE A 196 -68.14 -22.09 17.17
CA PHE A 196 -68.79 -22.60 18.37
C PHE A 196 -70.13 -21.90 18.64
N ASP A 197 -70.17 -20.57 18.58
CA ASP A 197 -71.39 -19.79 18.78
C ASP A 197 -72.46 -20.08 17.72
N ILE A 198 -72.07 -20.14 16.44
CA ILE A 198 -72.97 -20.49 15.32
C ILE A 198 -73.53 -21.90 15.53
N LYS A 199 -72.69 -22.87 15.90
CA LYS A 199 -73.13 -24.25 16.18
C LYS A 199 -74.13 -24.30 17.33
N LYS A 200 -73.90 -23.53 18.40
CA LYS A 200 -74.81 -23.41 19.53
C LYS A 200 -76.15 -22.77 19.15
N GLN A 201 -76.13 -21.73 18.32
CA GLN A 201 -77.36 -21.10 17.79
C GLN A 201 -78.13 -22.05 16.89
N ASN A 202 -77.47 -22.74 15.96
CA ASN A 202 -78.08 -23.75 15.10
C ASN A 202 -78.73 -24.87 15.92
N GLN A 203 -78.10 -25.34 16.99
CA GLN A 203 -78.71 -26.32 17.89
C GLN A 203 -79.97 -25.79 18.59
N LYS A 204 -80.01 -24.51 18.97
CA LYS A 204 -81.21 -23.88 19.55
C LYS A 204 -82.34 -23.80 18.51
N LEU A 205 -82.05 -23.27 17.33
CA LEU A 205 -83.02 -23.19 16.22
C LEU A 205 -83.54 -24.57 15.82
N GLN A 206 -82.67 -25.58 15.81
CA GLN A 206 -83.07 -26.95 15.51
C GLN A 206 -84.06 -27.51 16.54
N ARG A 207 -83.87 -27.23 17.84
CA ARG A 207 -84.83 -27.60 18.89
C ARG A 207 -86.17 -26.88 18.73
N GLU A 208 -86.13 -25.59 18.43
CA GLU A 208 -87.33 -24.78 18.20
C GLU A 208 -88.13 -25.27 16.98
N ILE A 209 -87.45 -25.61 15.87
CA ILE A 209 -88.07 -26.21 14.69
C ILE A 209 -88.77 -27.53 15.06
N VAL A 210 -88.16 -28.37 15.90
CA VAL A 210 -88.79 -29.63 16.35
C VAL A 210 -90.04 -29.37 17.18
N LEU A 211 -89.99 -28.40 18.11
CA LEU A 211 -91.15 -28.03 18.93
C LEU A 211 -92.30 -27.49 18.07
N LEU A 212 -92.03 -26.53 17.19
CA LEU A 212 -93.04 -25.94 16.30
C LEU A 212 -93.66 -26.99 15.36
N LYS A 213 -92.87 -27.95 14.87
CA LYS A 213 -93.41 -29.08 14.10
C LYS A 213 -94.39 -29.92 14.92
N SER A 214 -94.06 -30.23 16.17
CA SER A 214 -94.95 -31.00 17.05
C SER A 214 -96.25 -30.26 17.37
N GLU A 215 -96.19 -28.94 17.60
CA GLU A 215 -97.37 -28.10 17.83
C GLU A 215 -98.25 -27.97 16.57
N LEU A 216 -97.62 -27.85 15.40
CA LEU A 216 -98.31 -27.84 14.11
C LEU A 216 -99.03 -29.17 13.87
N GLU A 217 -98.38 -30.30 14.12
CA GLU A 217 -98.97 -31.63 14.00
C GLU A 217 -100.17 -31.81 14.95
N ALA A 218 -100.04 -31.39 16.21
CA ALA A 218 -101.14 -31.42 17.17
C ALA A 218 -102.33 -30.56 16.68
N SER A 219 -102.08 -29.34 16.23
CA SER A 219 -103.10 -28.43 15.69
C SER A 219 -103.77 -29.00 14.43
N GLN A 220 -103.02 -29.67 13.56
CA GLN A 220 -103.56 -30.36 12.39
C GLN A 220 -104.51 -31.51 12.79
N ILE A 221 -104.19 -32.26 13.85
CA ILE A 221 -105.07 -33.31 14.39
C ILE A 221 -106.37 -32.68 14.93
N HIS A 222 -106.28 -31.58 15.68
CA HIS A 222 -107.46 -30.84 16.14
C HIS A 222 -108.34 -30.36 14.99
N LEU A 223 -107.75 -29.78 13.94
CA LEU A 223 -108.49 -29.36 12.75
C LEU A 223 -109.15 -30.53 12.03
N LYS A 224 -108.49 -31.69 11.90
CA LYS A 224 -109.10 -32.90 11.34
C LYS A 224 -110.29 -33.37 12.16
N ASN A 225 -110.17 -33.33 13.50
CA ASN A 225 -111.26 -33.69 14.41
C ASN A 225 -112.45 -32.72 14.28
N PHE A 226 -112.20 -31.40 14.23
CA PHE A 226 -113.26 -30.41 14.02
C PHE A 226 -113.92 -30.54 12.66
N LYS A 227 -113.16 -30.79 11.58
CA LYS A 227 -113.72 -31.07 10.26
C LYS A 227 -114.65 -32.28 10.31
N ARG A 228 -114.23 -33.38 10.92
CA ARG A 228 -115.10 -34.56 11.09
C ARG A 228 -116.37 -34.24 11.89
N GLN A 229 -116.25 -33.48 12.98
CA GLN A 229 -117.42 -33.03 13.75
C GLN A 229 -118.36 -32.15 12.92
N LEU A 230 -117.82 -31.24 12.10
CA LEU A 230 -118.60 -30.42 11.18
C LEU A 230 -119.30 -31.28 10.12
N ASP A 231 -118.61 -32.25 9.52
CA ASP A 231 -119.19 -33.18 8.55
C ASP A 231 -120.33 -34.00 9.19
N ASP A 232 -120.14 -34.48 10.43
CA ASP A 232 -121.17 -35.22 11.16
C ASP A 232 -122.36 -34.33 11.50
N LYS A 233 -122.13 -33.07 11.91
CA LYS A 233 -123.18 -32.07 12.14
C LYS A 233 -123.88 -31.66 10.86
N GLU A 234 -123.17 -31.59 9.73
CA GLU A 234 -123.75 -31.27 8.42
C GLU A 234 -124.64 -32.41 7.92
N LYS A 235 -124.24 -33.67 8.13
CA LYS A 235 -125.11 -34.84 7.91
C LYS A 235 -126.34 -34.81 8.82
N GLU A 236 -126.18 -34.46 10.09
CA GLU A 236 -127.31 -34.30 11.03
C GLU A 236 -128.25 -33.19 10.56
N ILE A 237 -127.72 -32.04 10.14
CA ILE A 237 -128.49 -30.96 9.50
C ILE A 237 -129.15 -31.46 8.22
N GLU A 238 -128.50 -32.29 7.41
CA GLU A 238 -129.07 -32.85 6.19
C GLU A 238 -130.23 -33.81 6.50
N ILE A 239 -130.12 -34.61 7.56
CA ILE A 239 -131.19 -35.47 8.07
C ILE A 239 -132.34 -34.62 8.62
N VAL A 240 -132.07 -33.66 9.50
CA VAL A 240 -133.08 -32.73 10.04
C VAL A 240 -133.71 -31.91 8.91
N LYS A 241 -132.94 -31.51 7.89
CA LYS A 241 -133.48 -30.88 6.68
C LYS A 241 -134.35 -31.83 5.89
N LYS A 242 -134.02 -33.12 5.78
CA LYS A 242 -134.87 -34.13 5.12
C LYS A 242 -136.15 -34.40 5.93
N GLU A 243 -136.05 -34.40 7.26
CA GLU A 243 -137.19 -34.51 8.18
C GLU A 243 -138.06 -33.24 8.14
N SER A 244 -137.47 -32.05 8.03
CA SER A 244 -138.19 -30.79 7.88
C SER A 244 -138.68 -30.54 6.46
N ASN A 245 -138.05 -31.11 5.42
CA ASN A 245 -138.45 -31.01 4.00
C ASN A 245 -139.50 -32.06 3.58
N LEU A 246 -140.12 -32.77 4.52
CA LEU A 246 -141.49 -33.22 4.30
C LEU A 246 -142.48 -32.03 4.25
N ASP A 247 -142.06 -30.84 4.70
CA ASP A 247 -142.70 -29.57 4.38
C ASP A 247 -141.70 -28.60 3.71
N ARG A 248 -141.95 -28.29 2.44
CA ARG A 248 -141.30 -27.26 1.58
C ARG A 248 -140.05 -27.69 0.78
N LYS A 249 -140.32 -28.30 -0.38
CA LYS A 249 -139.49 -28.12 -1.59
C LYS A 249 -139.49 -26.64 -2.03
N ALA A 250 -138.32 -26.08 -2.36
CA ALA A 250 -138.00 -25.57 -3.71
C ALA A 250 -136.79 -24.60 -3.75
N VAL A 251 -135.80 -24.95 -4.61
CA VAL A 251 -134.99 -24.07 -5.50
C VAL A 251 -133.78 -23.35 -4.86
N VAL A 252 -132.50 -23.75 -5.07
CA VAL A 252 -131.63 -23.81 -6.29
C VAL A 252 -131.26 -22.40 -6.79
N GLU A 253 -130.10 -21.81 -6.45
CA GLU A 253 -128.73 -21.94 -7.00
C GLU A 253 -128.40 -20.88 -8.09
N SER A 254 -127.11 -20.51 -8.21
CA SER A 254 -126.41 -19.74 -9.29
C SER A 254 -126.12 -18.26 -8.98
N GLN A 255 -124.97 -17.60 -9.30
CA GLN A 255 -123.77 -17.80 -10.15
C GLN A 255 -122.69 -16.76 -9.71
N GLN A 256 -121.38 -17.10 -9.61
CA GLN A 256 -120.29 -16.84 -10.59
C GLN A 256 -120.14 -15.40 -11.15
N THR A 257 -118.93 -14.79 -11.06
CA THR A 257 -117.91 -14.80 -12.14
C THR A 257 -116.61 -14.05 -11.74
N ASN A 258 -115.49 -14.57 -12.26
CA ASN A 258 -114.14 -13.99 -12.23
C ASN A 258 -113.85 -13.26 -13.57
N ASP A 259 -113.06 -12.18 -13.46
CA ASP A 259 -111.88 -11.83 -14.28
C ASP A 259 -111.91 -11.40 -15.77
N LEU A 260 -110.99 -10.42 -16.02
CA LEU A 260 -110.19 -10.12 -17.22
C LEU A 260 -110.63 -9.01 -18.22
N ARG A 261 -109.94 -7.86 -18.12
CA ARG A 261 -108.87 -7.36 -19.05
C ARG A 261 -109.08 -5.99 -19.74
N GLU A 262 -108.00 -5.20 -19.64
CA GLU A 262 -107.48 -4.18 -20.56
C GLU A 262 -108.23 -2.85 -20.80
N THR A 263 -107.75 -1.80 -20.14
CA THR A 263 -107.87 -0.40 -20.59
C THR A 263 -106.47 0.19 -20.83
N SER A 264 -106.18 0.36 -22.12
CA SER A 264 -105.14 1.24 -22.65
C SER A 264 -105.70 2.66 -22.72
N MET A 265 -104.98 3.65 -22.19
CA MET A 265 -104.57 4.89 -22.88
C MET A 265 -104.10 5.96 -21.86
N GLN A 266 -102.87 6.41 -22.10
CA GLN A 266 -102.28 7.72 -21.75
C GLN A 266 -102.05 8.05 -20.26
N SER A 267 -100.84 7.71 -19.80
CA SER A 267 -100.26 8.18 -18.54
C SER A 267 -99.39 9.42 -18.77
N PRO A 268 -99.57 10.52 -18.00
CA PRO A 268 -98.74 11.72 -18.06
C PRO A 268 -97.37 11.56 -17.36
N ARG A 269 -96.82 10.34 -17.26
CA ARG A 269 -95.61 10.04 -16.48
C ARG A 269 -94.28 10.14 -17.23
N ASN A 270 -94.28 10.33 -18.55
CA ASN A 270 -93.03 10.33 -19.31
C ASN A 270 -92.23 11.65 -19.20
N CYS A 271 -92.88 12.79 -18.94
CA CYS A 271 -92.17 14.07 -18.84
C CYS A 271 -91.34 14.23 -17.54
N ALA A 272 -91.77 13.61 -16.44
CA ALA A 272 -91.04 13.65 -15.17
C ALA A 272 -89.86 12.66 -15.11
N ARG A 273 -89.89 11.59 -15.91
CA ARG A 273 -88.82 10.60 -15.98
C ARG A 273 -87.59 11.16 -16.71
N ASP A 274 -87.82 11.85 -17.81
CA ASP A 274 -86.76 12.49 -18.60
C ASP A 274 -86.10 13.65 -17.82
N ALA A 275 -86.88 14.45 -17.10
CA ALA A 275 -86.35 15.54 -16.26
C ALA A 275 -85.42 15.03 -15.13
N ASN A 276 -85.76 13.90 -14.50
CA ASN A 276 -84.92 13.29 -13.47
C ASN A 276 -83.63 12.69 -14.03
N GLU A 277 -83.66 12.19 -15.28
CA GLU A 277 -82.48 11.65 -15.95
C GLU A 277 -81.46 12.76 -16.30
N TYR A 278 -81.91 13.90 -16.81
CA TYR A 278 -81.03 15.05 -17.06
C TYR A 278 -80.41 15.63 -15.78
N ILE A 279 -81.16 15.66 -14.66
CA ILE A 279 -80.62 16.09 -13.36
C ILE A 279 -79.56 15.11 -12.87
N ALA A 280 -79.78 13.80 -12.97
CA ALA A 280 -78.81 12.79 -12.56
C ALA A 280 -77.53 12.85 -13.39
N ILE A 281 -77.64 13.03 -14.71
CA ILE A 281 -76.50 13.22 -15.60
C ILE A 281 -75.75 14.52 -15.27
N GLY A 282 -76.48 15.60 -14.97
CA GLY A 282 -75.88 16.89 -14.57
C GLY A 282 -75.07 16.77 -13.28
N ILE A 283 -75.61 16.13 -12.24
CA ILE A 283 -74.91 15.89 -10.97
C ILE A 283 -73.67 15.00 -11.19
N ALA A 284 -73.79 13.95 -12.00
CA ALA A 284 -72.66 13.07 -12.32
C ALA A 284 -71.55 13.81 -13.11
N ALA A 285 -71.92 14.64 -14.08
CA ALA A 285 -70.98 15.44 -14.86
C ALA A 285 -70.30 16.53 -14.00
N GLU A 286 -71.04 17.13 -13.05
CA GLU A 286 -70.47 18.11 -12.12
C GLU A 286 -69.48 17.46 -11.15
N ALA A 287 -69.80 16.28 -10.61
CA ALA A 287 -68.87 15.50 -9.79
C ALA A 287 -67.60 15.11 -10.55
N GLU A 288 -67.71 14.74 -11.83
CA GLU A 288 -66.55 14.44 -12.67
C GLU A 288 -65.72 15.70 -12.98
N ARG A 289 -66.38 16.85 -13.23
CA ARG A 289 -65.70 18.14 -13.41
C ARG A 289 -64.88 18.52 -12.17
N GLU A 290 -65.43 18.36 -10.98
CA GLU A 290 -64.72 18.62 -9.71
C GLU A 290 -63.50 17.71 -9.55
N ARG A 291 -63.66 16.41 -9.84
CA ARG A 291 -62.56 15.45 -9.79
C ARG A 291 -61.45 15.78 -10.79
N LEU A 292 -61.81 16.22 -11.99
CA LEU A 292 -60.85 16.66 -13.00
C LEU A 292 -60.13 17.94 -12.58
N LEU A 293 -60.82 18.90 -11.96
CA LEU A 293 -60.19 20.11 -11.40
C LEU A 293 -59.20 19.76 -10.30
N GLU A 294 -59.58 18.89 -9.36
CA GLU A 294 -58.66 18.40 -8.34
C GLU A 294 -57.42 17.73 -8.96
N LEU A 295 -57.62 16.89 -9.99
CA LEU A 295 -56.52 16.27 -10.71
C LEU A 295 -55.61 17.32 -11.37
N VAL A 296 -56.17 18.34 -12.03
CA VAL A 296 -55.39 19.44 -12.61
C VAL A 296 -54.59 20.17 -11.53
N THR A 297 -55.17 20.44 -10.34
CA THR A 297 -54.42 21.09 -9.25
C THR A 297 -53.27 20.22 -8.74
N VAL A 298 -53.48 18.91 -8.62
CA VAL A 298 -52.42 17.96 -8.20
C VAL A 298 -51.33 17.87 -9.26
N LEU A 299 -51.69 17.81 -10.54
CA LEU A 299 -50.74 17.76 -11.65
C LEU A 299 -49.93 19.05 -11.74
N ASN A 300 -50.56 20.22 -11.60
CA ASN A 300 -49.86 21.50 -11.58
C ASN A 300 -48.88 21.59 -10.41
N ARG A 301 -49.30 21.22 -9.19
CA ARG A 301 -48.39 21.17 -8.03
C ARG A 301 -47.21 20.22 -8.25
N ARG A 302 -47.46 19.06 -8.85
CA ARG A 302 -46.40 18.10 -9.18
C ARG A 302 -45.44 18.68 -10.23
N LEU A 303 -45.98 19.33 -11.26
CA LEU A 303 -45.20 19.95 -12.32
C LEU A 303 -44.35 21.11 -11.80
N ASP A 304 -44.89 21.93 -10.90
CA ASP A 304 -44.14 23.01 -10.23
C ASP A 304 -43.02 22.45 -9.35
N LYS A 305 -43.28 21.34 -8.64
CA LYS A 305 -42.25 20.65 -7.88
C LYS A 305 -41.13 20.13 -8.78
N GLU A 306 -41.45 19.44 -9.87
CA GLU A 306 -40.45 18.93 -10.82
C GLU A 306 -39.64 20.08 -11.46
N ARG A 307 -40.29 21.23 -11.76
CA ARG A 307 -39.60 22.44 -12.25
C ARG A 307 -38.61 22.99 -11.21
N ASN A 308 -39.03 23.10 -9.95
CA ASN A 308 -38.17 23.57 -8.86
C ASN A 308 -37.00 22.62 -8.60
N ASP A 309 -37.26 21.31 -8.59
CA ASP A 309 -36.22 20.28 -8.43
C ASP A 309 -35.21 20.34 -9.59
N PHE A 310 -35.70 20.53 -10.83
CA PHE A 310 -34.84 20.74 -12.00
C PHE A 310 -34.00 22.01 -11.90
N GLU A 311 -34.58 23.12 -11.45
CA GLU A 311 -33.85 24.39 -11.28
C GLU A 311 -32.74 24.27 -10.23
N GLN A 312 -33.03 23.64 -9.08
CA GLN A 312 -32.03 23.36 -8.05
C GLN A 312 -30.89 22.49 -8.55
N LEU A 313 -31.22 21.42 -9.31
CA LEU A 313 -30.22 20.53 -9.87
C LEU A 313 -29.35 21.24 -10.92
N SER A 314 -29.97 22.04 -11.79
CA SER A 314 -29.28 22.85 -12.80
C SER A 314 -28.34 23.88 -12.14
N GLU A 315 -28.77 24.53 -11.05
CA GLU A 315 -27.94 25.46 -10.31
C GLU A 315 -26.74 24.76 -9.63
N SER A 316 -26.98 23.61 -9.01
CA SER A 316 -25.92 22.78 -8.42
C SER A 316 -24.91 22.32 -9.48
N PHE A 317 -25.40 21.88 -10.65
CA PHE A 317 -24.55 21.51 -11.77
C PHE A 317 -23.70 22.68 -12.27
N ARG A 318 -24.29 23.88 -12.38
CA ARG A 318 -23.56 25.10 -12.74
C ARG A 318 -22.49 25.45 -11.72
N LYS A 319 -22.77 25.30 -10.42
CA LYS A 319 -21.80 25.51 -9.33
C LYS A 319 -20.64 24.53 -9.43
N GLU A 320 -20.92 23.26 -9.67
CA GLU A 320 -19.88 22.22 -9.80
C GLU A 320 -19.03 22.42 -11.06
N ARG A 321 -19.65 22.76 -12.20
CA ARG A 321 -18.91 23.12 -13.42
C ARG A 321 -17.97 24.30 -13.19
N ASN A 322 -18.46 25.35 -12.51
CA ASN A 322 -17.62 26.51 -12.17
C ASN A 322 -16.48 26.14 -11.21
N ARG A 323 -16.71 25.22 -10.27
CA ARG A 323 -15.67 24.67 -9.40
C ARG A 323 -14.64 23.89 -10.20
N GLY A 324 -15.09 23.05 -11.14
CA GLY A 324 -14.25 22.31 -12.08
C GLY A 324 -13.33 23.24 -12.87
N VAL A 325 -13.88 24.29 -13.50
CA VAL A 325 -13.08 25.28 -14.25
C VAL A 325 -12.04 25.99 -13.35
N LYS A 326 -12.39 26.31 -12.10
CA LYS A 326 -11.44 26.90 -11.13
C LYS A 326 -10.32 25.93 -10.72
N LEU A 327 -10.64 24.64 -10.58
CA LEU A 327 -9.63 23.64 -10.25
C LEU A 327 -8.73 23.34 -11.45
N GLU A 328 -9.30 23.25 -12.64
CA GLU A 328 -8.57 23.07 -13.90
C GLU A 328 -7.61 24.24 -14.19
N THR A 329 -8.04 25.48 -13.95
CA THR A 329 -7.15 26.65 -14.07
C THR A 329 -6.04 26.65 -13.03
N LYS A 330 -6.32 26.26 -11.77
CA LYS A 330 -5.28 26.08 -10.74
C LYS A 330 -4.30 24.97 -11.09
N LEU A 331 -4.80 23.86 -11.61
CA LEU A 331 -3.99 22.72 -12.04
C LEU A 331 -3.06 23.13 -13.18
N ARG A 332 -3.57 23.78 -14.23
CA ARG A 332 -2.75 24.35 -15.30
C ARG A 332 -1.69 25.34 -14.78
N LYS A 333 -2.03 26.15 -13.78
CA LYS A 333 -1.07 27.08 -13.15
C LYS A 333 0.04 26.34 -12.41
N MET A 334 -0.30 25.33 -11.60
CA MET A 334 0.69 24.49 -10.90
C MET A 334 1.56 23.68 -11.87
N GLU A 335 0.98 23.17 -12.96
CA GLU A 335 1.72 22.48 -14.03
C GLU A 335 2.71 23.43 -14.71
N LEU A 336 2.28 24.66 -15.04
CA LEU A 336 3.18 25.69 -15.56
C LEU A 336 4.28 26.05 -14.56
N GLU A 337 3.98 26.19 -13.27
CA GLU A 337 4.98 26.43 -12.23
C GLU A 337 5.99 25.27 -12.13
N ARG A 338 5.53 24.00 -12.20
CA ARG A 338 6.40 22.81 -12.27
C ARG A 338 7.29 22.82 -13.51
N VAL A 339 6.76 23.21 -14.67
CA VAL A 339 7.51 23.28 -15.92
C VAL A 339 8.49 24.46 -15.94
N VAL A 340 8.15 25.60 -15.33
CA VAL A 340 9.03 26.76 -15.17
C VAL A 340 10.18 26.43 -14.20
N LEU A 341 9.90 25.75 -13.08
CA LEU A 341 10.93 25.24 -12.17
C LEU A 341 11.83 24.17 -12.82
N SER A 342 11.29 23.39 -13.77
CA SER A 342 12.05 22.40 -14.52
C SER A 342 12.92 23.01 -15.64
N LYS A 343 12.50 24.14 -16.24
CA LYS A 343 13.27 24.85 -17.29
C LYS A 343 14.30 25.84 -16.74
N VAL A 344 14.13 26.37 -15.52
CA VAL A 344 15.09 27.29 -14.91
C VAL A 344 16.33 26.56 -14.33
N ASN A 345 16.27 25.24 -14.15
CA ASN A 345 17.37 24.46 -13.58
C ASN A 345 18.38 23.86 -14.59
N THR A 346 18.32 24.22 -15.88
CA THR A 346 19.27 23.76 -16.91
C THR A 346 20.39 24.74 -17.25
N GLY A 347 20.71 25.71 -16.38
CA GLY A 347 21.85 26.57 -16.64
C GLY A 347 22.30 27.43 -15.47
N SER A 348 23.60 27.36 -15.19
CA SER A 348 24.43 28.39 -14.55
C SER A 348 24.52 28.44 -13.02
N TYR A 349 25.77 28.24 -12.57
CA TYR A 349 26.37 28.65 -11.29
C TYR A 349 25.86 28.00 -10.00
N ARG A 350 26.34 26.78 -9.70
CA ARG A 350 26.52 26.37 -8.29
C ARG A 350 27.79 26.98 -7.73
N LEU A 351 27.64 28.14 -7.10
CA LEU A 351 28.56 28.56 -6.04
C LEU A 351 28.40 27.63 -4.84
N LYS A 352 29.53 27.37 -4.19
CA LYS A 352 29.71 26.50 -3.03
C LYS A 352 28.75 26.88 -1.89
N ALA A 353 28.03 25.90 -1.37
CA ALA A 353 27.49 25.92 0.00
C ALA A 353 27.56 24.50 0.58
N PRO A 354 27.81 24.36 1.89
CA PRO A 354 28.45 23.19 2.47
C PRO A 354 27.49 22.03 2.68
N LYS A 355 28.05 20.82 2.56
CA LYS A 355 27.42 19.55 2.88
C LYS A 355 26.85 19.59 4.30
N LEU A 356 25.55 19.31 4.45
CA LEU A 356 25.02 18.69 5.65
C LEU A 356 24.12 17.52 5.25
N ASN A 357 24.60 16.33 5.62
CA ASN A 357 23.91 15.06 5.87
C ASN A 357 22.88 14.54 4.86
N GLY A 358 23.19 13.35 4.35
CA GLY A 358 22.39 12.62 3.38
C GLY A 358 21.00 12.24 3.88
N VAL A 359 20.04 12.37 2.97
CA VAL A 359 18.76 11.66 3.00
C VAL A 359 18.59 11.01 1.63
N PRO A 360 18.23 9.72 1.53
CA PRO A 360 18.03 9.06 0.24
C PRO A 360 16.75 9.58 -0.42
N ASN A 361 16.82 9.83 -1.72
CA ASN A 361 15.76 10.37 -2.58
C ASN A 361 14.54 9.44 -2.80
N ASN A 362 14.33 8.42 -1.95
CA ASN A 362 13.22 7.44 -2.08
C ASN A 362 11.90 7.90 -1.44
N ILE A 363 11.90 8.90 -0.56
CA ILE A 363 10.70 9.30 0.20
C ILE A 363 9.68 10.04 -0.67
N SER A 364 10.14 10.71 -1.74
CA SER A 364 9.26 11.50 -2.60
C SER A 364 8.37 10.65 -3.51
N ASP A 365 8.86 9.48 -3.94
CA ASP A 365 8.13 8.59 -4.87
C ASP A 365 7.09 7.76 -4.09
N ASP A 366 7.46 7.24 -2.92
CA ASP A 366 6.53 6.59 -1.98
C ASP A 366 5.40 7.54 -1.56
N SER A 367 5.72 8.81 -1.29
CA SER A 367 4.70 9.80 -0.89
C SER A 367 3.70 10.12 -2.00
N GLU A 368 4.11 10.06 -3.27
CA GLU A 368 3.18 10.23 -4.40
C GLU A 368 2.34 8.97 -4.62
N GLU A 369 2.93 7.77 -4.47
CA GLU A 369 2.21 6.50 -4.58
C GLU A 369 1.12 6.36 -3.49
N PHE A 370 1.44 6.69 -2.24
CA PHE A 370 0.46 6.72 -1.16
C PHE A 370 -0.66 7.73 -1.39
N ARG A 371 -0.34 8.88 -2.00
CA ARG A 371 -1.32 9.91 -2.34
C ARG A 371 -2.31 9.42 -3.40
N LEU A 372 -1.81 8.80 -4.47
CA LEU A 372 -2.63 8.23 -5.54
C LEU A 372 -3.52 7.09 -5.02
N LYS A 373 -2.97 6.24 -4.15
CA LYS A 373 -3.75 5.15 -3.53
C LYS A 373 -4.86 5.66 -2.61
N PHE A 374 -4.59 6.73 -1.86
CA PHE A 374 -5.59 7.37 -1.02
C PHE A 374 -6.70 8.01 -1.86
N GLU A 375 -6.34 8.67 -2.96
CA GLU A 375 -7.29 9.28 -3.91
C GLU A 375 -8.21 8.23 -4.55
N LEU A 376 -7.65 7.10 -5.01
CA LEU A 376 -8.43 5.98 -5.54
C LEU A 376 -9.43 5.40 -4.52
N LEU A 377 -8.98 5.20 -3.27
CA LEU A 377 -9.84 4.72 -2.18
C LEU A 377 -10.96 5.72 -1.85
N GLN A 378 -10.68 7.02 -1.97
CA GLN A 378 -11.67 8.07 -1.77
C GLN A 378 -12.73 8.07 -2.87
N GLU A 379 -12.32 7.87 -4.14
CA GLU A 379 -13.22 7.72 -5.28
C GLU A 379 -14.10 6.46 -5.18
N GLU A 380 -13.53 5.32 -4.78
CA GLU A 380 -14.31 4.10 -4.51
C GLU A 380 -15.34 4.32 -3.41
N CYS A 381 -14.96 4.97 -2.31
CA CYS A 381 -15.87 5.30 -1.21
C CYS A 381 -17.02 6.20 -1.67
N LEU A 382 -16.74 7.20 -2.51
CA LEU A 382 -17.76 8.08 -3.10
C LEU A 382 -18.70 7.29 -4.02
N THR A 383 -18.15 6.42 -4.87
CA THR A 383 -18.91 5.58 -5.79
C THR A 383 -19.83 4.62 -5.03
N LEU A 384 -19.32 3.95 -4.00
CA LEU A 384 -20.09 3.05 -3.14
C LEU A 384 -21.19 3.78 -2.37
N LYS A 385 -20.90 4.98 -1.83
CA LYS A 385 -21.91 5.82 -1.18
C LYS A 385 -23.03 6.18 -2.16
N THR A 386 -22.67 6.62 -3.36
CA THR A 386 -23.65 6.97 -4.41
C THR A 386 -24.50 5.76 -4.78
N ARG A 387 -23.89 4.61 -5.05
CA ARG A 387 -24.58 3.34 -5.34
C ARG A 387 -25.56 2.96 -4.24
N LEU A 388 -25.15 3.08 -2.98
CA LEU A 388 -25.99 2.78 -1.82
C LEU A 388 -27.17 3.74 -1.71
N THR A 389 -26.97 5.04 -1.95
CA THR A 389 -28.07 6.01 -1.97
C THR A 389 -29.07 5.71 -3.08
N THR A 390 -28.61 5.35 -4.28
CA THR A 390 -29.48 4.97 -5.40
C THR A 390 -30.27 3.71 -5.07
N ILE A 391 -29.63 2.65 -4.59
CA ILE A 391 -30.32 1.41 -4.20
C ILE A 391 -31.37 1.66 -3.11
N LYS A 392 -31.05 2.50 -2.11
CA LYS A 392 -32.04 2.88 -1.07
C LYS A 392 -33.23 3.61 -1.66
N LYS A 393 -33.01 4.53 -2.59
CA LYS A 393 -34.07 5.27 -3.29
C LYS A 393 -34.95 4.32 -4.11
N ASP A 394 -34.33 3.41 -4.87
CA ASP A 394 -35.04 2.43 -5.69
C ASP A 394 -35.87 1.49 -4.83
N LYS A 395 -35.31 0.97 -3.73
CA LYS A 395 -36.06 0.14 -2.78
C LYS A 395 -37.21 0.86 -2.12
N CYS A 396 -37.06 2.15 -1.80
CA CYS A 396 -38.18 2.95 -1.30
C CYS A 396 -39.27 3.11 -2.37
N ALA A 397 -38.89 3.35 -3.62
CA ALA A 397 -39.85 3.46 -4.73
C ALA A 397 -40.61 2.13 -4.95
N ASP A 398 -39.90 1.00 -4.94
CA ASP A 398 -40.49 -0.34 -5.03
C ASP A 398 -41.51 -0.58 -3.90
N LEU A 399 -41.14 -0.28 -2.66
CA LEU A 399 -42.03 -0.45 -1.50
C LEU A 399 -43.29 0.41 -1.61
N VAL A 400 -43.17 1.63 -2.12
CA VAL A 400 -44.32 2.50 -2.37
C VAL A 400 -45.23 1.90 -3.45
N MET A 401 -44.66 1.36 -4.53
CA MET A 401 -45.43 0.69 -5.58
C MET A 401 -46.13 -0.58 -5.07
N PHE A 402 -45.43 -1.42 -4.30
CA PHE A 402 -46.03 -2.62 -3.69
C PHE A 402 -47.18 -2.25 -2.75
N LYS A 403 -47.00 -1.23 -1.91
CA LYS A 403 -48.04 -0.74 -1.02
C LYS A 403 -49.28 -0.29 -1.81
N LYS A 404 -49.06 0.50 -2.88
CA LYS A 404 -50.15 0.95 -3.75
C LYS A 404 -50.88 -0.22 -4.41
N MET A 405 -50.15 -1.24 -4.86
CA MET A 405 -50.73 -2.43 -5.48
C MET A 405 -51.57 -3.22 -4.47
N LEU A 406 -51.08 -3.42 -3.24
CA LEU A 406 -51.83 -4.08 -2.17
C LEU A 406 -53.10 -3.31 -1.78
N ASP A 407 -53.02 -1.98 -1.71
CA ASP A 407 -54.17 -1.15 -1.41
C ASP A 407 -55.22 -1.21 -2.55
N GLN A 408 -54.78 -1.28 -3.80
CA GLN A 408 -55.65 -1.49 -4.96
C GLN A 408 -56.32 -2.87 -4.92
N THR A 409 -55.56 -3.94 -4.66
CA THR A 409 -56.11 -5.30 -4.51
C THR A 409 -57.13 -5.35 -3.38
N ARG A 410 -56.82 -4.77 -2.22
CA ARG A 410 -57.74 -4.67 -1.10
C ARG A 410 -59.02 -3.91 -1.46
N LYS A 411 -58.91 -2.86 -2.27
CA LYS A 411 -60.07 -2.11 -2.76
C LYS A 411 -60.94 -2.96 -3.69
N ILE A 412 -60.34 -3.65 -4.67
CA ILE A 412 -61.05 -4.57 -5.58
C ILE A 412 -61.82 -5.64 -4.80
N PHE A 413 -61.20 -6.27 -3.81
CA PHE A 413 -61.87 -7.26 -2.97
C PHE A 413 -63.04 -6.68 -2.16
N LYS A 414 -62.92 -5.43 -1.67
CA LYS A 414 -64.03 -4.75 -0.97
C LYS A 414 -65.18 -4.42 -1.91
N ASP A 415 -64.87 -3.99 -3.13
CA ASP A 415 -65.86 -3.62 -4.14
C ASP A 415 -66.57 -4.88 -4.71
N ALA A 416 -65.90 -6.04 -4.76
CA ALA A 416 -66.49 -7.32 -5.17
C ALA A 416 -67.40 -7.98 -4.11
N HIS A 417 -67.36 -7.52 -2.86
CA HIS A 417 -68.18 -8.03 -1.75
C HIS A 417 -69.30 -7.06 -1.34
N ARG A 418 -69.55 -6.00 -2.14
CA ARG A 418 -70.77 -5.20 -2.12
C ARG A 418 -71.67 -5.62 -3.27
#